data_AF-A0A804M8Q0-F1
#
_entry.id   AF-A0A804M8Q0-F1
#
_cell.length_a   1.000
_cell.length_b   1.000
_cell.length_c   1.000
_cell.angle_alpha   90.00
_cell.angle_beta   90.00
_cell.angle_gamma   90.00
#
_symmetry.space_group_name_H-M   'P 1'
#
loop_
_entity.id
_entity.type
_entity.pdbx_description
1 polymer ?
#
loop_
_entity_poly.entity_id
_entity_poly.type
_entity_poly.pdbx_seq_one_letter_code
_entity_poly.pdbx_strand_id
1 'polypeptide(L)'
;MSTNPDEPKSRARTDFLLNNELEVQKFWDENKVFQADPGNDSPSPGEKFFGNFPYPYMNGLLHLGHAFSLSKLEFGAAYHRLRGSNVLLPFAFHCTGMPIKASADKLAREIQQYGYPPVFPVAEGSSAAVADATQADQVDVVAPDKFKGKKSKATAKAGAQKYQWEIMKSFGLDDEEIARFQDPYHWLTHFPPLAKEVLKKFGLGCDWRRSFITTDMNPYYDAFVKWQMRKLKKLGKVVKDMRYTIYSPLDGQPCADHDRATGEGVQPQEYVLIKMEVISPFPPKLKSLEGRKVYLAAATLRPETMYGQTNCWVLPDGMYGAFEINDTDVFILTARSAFNLAYQHLSRVPEKPTCLCELSG
;
A
#
# COMPACT_ATOMS: atom_id res chain seq x y z
N MET A 1 -35.95 22.15 33.01
CA MET A 1 -36.04 20.68 32.91
C MET A 1 -34.82 20.20 32.15
N SER A 2 -33.92 19.49 32.84
CA SER A 2 -32.67 18.97 32.28
C SER A 2 -32.98 17.81 31.34
N THR A 3 -32.65 17.92 30.05
CA THR A 3 -32.73 16.81 29.10
C THR A 3 -31.57 15.86 29.34
N ASN A 4 -31.88 14.62 29.67
CA ASN A 4 -30.93 13.56 29.92
C ASN A 4 -30.18 13.21 28.59
N PRO A 5 -28.84 13.28 28.54
CA PRO A 5 -28.09 13.06 27.29
C PRO A 5 -28.14 11.60 26.77
N ASP A 6 -28.66 10.66 27.58
CA ASP A 6 -28.79 9.23 27.24
C ASP A 6 -30.19 8.81 26.73
N GLU A 7 -31.12 9.74 26.48
CA GLU A 7 -32.36 9.38 25.79
C GLU A 7 -32.11 9.18 24.28
N PRO A 8 -32.45 8.02 23.69
CA PRO A 8 -32.28 7.78 22.27
C PRO A 8 -33.12 8.78 21.48
N LYS A 9 -32.46 9.72 20.81
CA LYS A 9 -33.11 10.68 19.90
C LYS A 9 -33.96 9.90 18.89
N SER A 10 -35.25 10.23 18.80
CA SER A 10 -36.17 9.61 17.83
C SER A 10 -35.59 9.67 16.41
N ARG A 11 -35.36 8.50 15.80
CA ARG A 11 -34.82 8.33 14.44
C ARG A 11 -35.90 8.01 13.41
N ALA A 12 -37.17 8.28 13.72
CA ALA A 12 -38.31 7.86 12.91
C ALA A 12 -38.20 8.20 11.41
N ARG A 13 -37.60 9.35 11.05
CA ARG A 13 -37.36 9.71 9.64
C ARG A 13 -36.27 8.86 8.98
N THR A 14 -35.18 8.61 9.69
CA THR A 14 -34.10 7.73 9.22
C THR A 14 -34.61 6.31 9.07
N ASP A 15 -35.35 5.80 10.07
CA ASP A 15 -35.91 4.45 10.04
C ASP A 15 -36.91 4.29 8.89
N PHE A 16 -37.73 5.31 8.62
CA PHE A 16 -38.61 5.34 7.46
C PHE A 16 -37.85 5.25 6.13
N LEU A 17 -36.75 6.01 5.97
CA LEU A 17 -35.92 5.94 4.76
C LEU A 17 -35.25 4.58 4.61
N LEU A 18 -34.69 4.04 5.70
CA LEU A 18 -34.06 2.71 5.70
C LEU A 18 -35.06 1.61 5.32
N ASN A 19 -36.31 1.68 5.79
CA ASN A 19 -37.34 0.73 5.40
C ASN A 19 -37.65 0.81 3.90
N ASN A 20 -37.81 2.02 3.35
CA ASN A 20 -38.02 2.20 1.92
C ASN A 20 -36.84 1.68 1.09
N GLU A 21 -35.60 1.93 1.54
CA GLU A 21 -34.39 1.42 0.89
C GLU A 21 -34.40 -0.11 0.85
N LEU A 22 -34.73 -0.79 1.96
CA LEU A 22 -34.79 -2.24 2.03
C LEU A 22 -35.86 -2.83 1.09
N GLU A 23 -37.05 -2.22 1.04
CA GLU A 23 -38.14 -2.64 0.15
C GLU A 23 -37.73 -2.53 -1.32
N VAL A 24 -37.16 -1.40 -1.72
CA VAL A 24 -36.73 -1.14 -3.10
C VAL A 24 -35.54 -2.04 -3.49
N GLN A 25 -34.56 -2.24 -2.61
CA GLN A 25 -33.43 -3.12 -2.86
C GLN A 25 -33.86 -4.58 -3.03
N LYS A 26 -34.83 -5.03 -2.23
CA LYS A 26 -35.44 -6.37 -2.38
C LYS A 26 -36.13 -6.49 -3.73
N PHE A 27 -36.93 -5.50 -4.13
CA PHE A 27 -37.57 -5.48 -5.44
C PHE A 27 -36.55 -5.54 -6.58
N TRP A 28 -35.45 -4.76 -6.51
CA TRP A 28 -34.38 -4.78 -7.51
C TRP A 28 -33.72 -6.15 -7.65
N ASP A 29 -33.44 -6.83 -6.55
CA ASP A 29 -32.84 -8.16 -6.58
C ASP A 29 -33.82 -9.22 -7.09
N GLU A 30 -35.08 -9.21 -6.64
CA GLU A 30 -36.09 -10.18 -7.10
C GLU A 30 -36.35 -10.06 -8.61
N ASN A 31 -36.42 -8.84 -9.13
CA ASN A 31 -36.70 -8.56 -10.54
C ASN A 31 -35.44 -8.47 -11.41
N LYS A 32 -34.25 -8.68 -10.83
CA LYS A 32 -32.96 -8.70 -11.53
C LYS A 32 -32.72 -7.46 -12.42
N VAL A 33 -33.19 -6.28 -11.97
CA VAL A 33 -33.32 -5.06 -12.79
C VAL A 33 -32.00 -4.50 -13.34
N PHE A 34 -30.86 -4.88 -12.74
CA PHE A 34 -29.53 -4.42 -13.15
C PHE A 34 -28.74 -5.48 -13.94
N GLN A 35 -29.35 -6.63 -14.24
CA GLN A 35 -28.72 -7.61 -15.11
C GLN A 35 -28.84 -7.17 -16.56
N ALA A 36 -27.69 -6.91 -17.17
CA ALA A 36 -27.59 -6.48 -18.56
C ALA A 36 -27.01 -7.62 -19.40
N ASP A 37 -27.74 -8.00 -20.45
CA ASP A 37 -27.30 -8.95 -21.45
C ASP A 37 -27.02 -8.22 -22.78
N PRO A 38 -25.99 -8.62 -23.54
CA PRO A 38 -25.73 -8.04 -24.85
C PRO A 38 -26.85 -8.42 -25.82
N GLY A 39 -27.24 -7.49 -26.70
CA GLY A 39 -28.09 -7.81 -27.84
C GLY A 39 -27.37 -8.68 -28.87
N ASN A 40 -28.12 -9.17 -29.85
CA ASN A 40 -27.57 -9.97 -30.96
C ASN A 40 -26.70 -9.11 -31.90
N ASP A 41 -27.05 -7.84 -32.06
CA ASP A 41 -26.36 -6.90 -32.94
C ASP A 41 -25.40 -5.98 -32.19
N SER A 42 -24.46 -5.40 -32.93
CA SER A 42 -23.55 -4.39 -32.37
C SER A 42 -24.31 -3.10 -32.06
N PRO A 43 -24.16 -2.52 -30.86
CA PRO A 43 -24.92 -1.34 -30.46
C PRO A 43 -24.45 -0.11 -31.24
N SER A 44 -25.41 0.69 -31.71
CA SER A 44 -25.19 2.03 -32.25
C SER A 44 -24.61 2.96 -31.18
N PRO A 45 -23.93 4.06 -31.56
CA PRO A 45 -23.45 5.05 -30.60
C PRO A 45 -24.58 5.55 -29.67
N GLY A 46 -24.41 5.36 -28.36
CA GLY A 46 -25.38 5.76 -27.34
C GLY A 46 -26.36 4.66 -26.88
N GLU A 47 -26.42 3.52 -27.56
CA GLU A 47 -27.30 2.39 -27.18
C GLU A 47 -26.76 1.57 -26.00
N LYS A 48 -25.47 1.69 -25.68
CA LYS A 48 -24.88 1.07 -24.49
C LYS A 48 -24.07 2.04 -23.64
N PHE A 49 -23.99 1.72 -22.37
CA PHE A 49 -23.03 2.31 -21.44
C PHE A 49 -22.34 1.19 -20.66
N PHE A 50 -21.01 1.17 -20.70
CA PHE A 50 -20.22 0.23 -19.91
C PHE A 50 -19.40 1.01 -18.90
N GLY A 51 -19.80 0.91 -17.63
CA GLY A 51 -19.10 1.51 -16.51
C GLY A 51 -18.17 0.50 -15.85
N ASN A 52 -16.98 0.93 -15.42
CA ASN A 52 -16.09 0.10 -14.62
C ASN A 52 -15.44 0.90 -13.48
N PHE A 53 -15.40 0.31 -12.30
CA PHE A 53 -14.70 0.85 -11.14
C PHE A 53 -13.45 0.00 -10.91
N PRO A 54 -12.25 0.60 -10.71
CA PRO A 54 -11.07 -0.15 -10.32
C PRO A 54 -11.38 -0.96 -9.06
N TYR A 55 -11.41 -2.29 -9.20
CA TYR A 55 -11.82 -3.19 -8.13
C TYR A 55 -10.96 -2.92 -6.85
N PRO A 56 -11.59 -2.75 -5.67
CA PRO A 56 -10.88 -2.40 -4.45
C PRO A 56 -10.13 -3.60 -3.87
N TYR A 57 -9.05 -3.33 -3.10
CA TYR A 57 -8.31 -4.36 -2.35
C TYR A 57 -9.14 -4.93 -1.20
N MET A 58 -9.10 -6.26 -1.05
CA MET A 58 -9.88 -7.02 -0.07
C MET A 58 -9.12 -7.31 1.23
N ASN A 59 -8.31 -6.36 1.68
CA ASN A 59 -7.57 -6.43 2.95
C ASN A 59 -8.34 -5.77 4.11
N GLY A 60 -9.66 -5.59 3.98
CA GLY A 60 -10.52 -4.96 4.97
C GLY A 60 -11.88 -4.55 4.40
N LEU A 61 -12.64 -3.81 5.20
CA LEU A 61 -13.95 -3.27 4.79
C LEU A 61 -13.81 -2.04 3.88
N LEU A 62 -14.80 -1.84 3.00
CA LEU A 62 -14.87 -0.65 2.17
C LEU A 62 -15.19 0.59 3.03
N HIS A 63 -14.30 1.59 2.98
CA HIS A 63 -14.51 2.89 3.63
C HIS A 63 -15.21 3.92 2.72
N LEU A 64 -15.65 5.05 3.31
CA LEU A 64 -16.39 6.13 2.63
C LEU A 64 -15.69 6.71 1.40
N GLY A 65 -14.34 6.72 1.36
CA GLY A 65 -13.58 7.10 0.17
C GLY A 65 -13.92 6.25 -1.07
N HIS A 66 -14.15 4.94 -0.90
CA HIS A 66 -14.61 4.08 -2.00
C HIS A 66 -15.99 4.48 -2.46
N ALA A 67 -16.93 4.72 -1.54
CA ALA A 67 -18.28 5.16 -1.87
C ALA A 67 -18.27 6.50 -2.62
N PHE A 68 -17.43 7.46 -2.21
CA PHE A 68 -17.25 8.73 -2.90
C PHE A 68 -16.80 8.54 -4.35
N SER A 69 -15.75 7.74 -4.59
CA SER A 69 -15.24 7.50 -5.94
C SER A 69 -16.22 6.69 -6.79
N LEU A 70 -16.85 5.67 -6.21
CA LEU A 70 -17.83 4.81 -6.87
C LEU A 70 -19.12 5.57 -7.24
N SER A 71 -19.55 6.54 -6.41
CA SER A 71 -20.77 7.32 -6.65
C SER A 71 -20.79 8.00 -8.02
N LYS A 72 -19.61 8.41 -8.53
CA LYS A 72 -19.50 9.06 -9.84
C LYS A 72 -19.94 8.11 -10.96
N LEU A 73 -19.56 6.85 -10.84
CA LEU A 73 -19.91 5.80 -11.79
C LEU A 73 -21.38 5.41 -11.67
N GLU A 74 -21.89 5.26 -10.44
CA GLU A 74 -23.30 4.95 -10.20
C GLU A 74 -24.23 6.03 -10.78
N PHE A 75 -23.94 7.31 -10.52
CA PHE A 75 -24.74 8.42 -11.06
C PHE A 75 -24.71 8.47 -12.59
N GLY A 76 -23.54 8.20 -13.19
CA GLY A 76 -23.42 8.07 -14.64
C GLY A 76 -24.25 6.91 -15.19
N ALA A 77 -24.16 5.73 -14.57
CA ALA A 77 -24.93 4.56 -14.94
C ALA A 77 -26.44 4.81 -14.87
N ALA A 78 -26.93 5.40 -13.78
CA ALA A 78 -28.34 5.76 -13.61
C ALA A 78 -28.82 6.76 -14.67
N TYR A 79 -28.05 7.81 -14.95
CA TYR A 79 -28.36 8.77 -16.02
C TYR A 79 -28.47 8.08 -17.39
N HIS A 80 -27.55 7.18 -17.72
CA HIS A 80 -27.59 6.45 -18.98
C HIS A 80 -28.77 5.48 -19.07
N ARG A 81 -29.20 4.86 -17.96
CA ARG A 81 -30.42 4.04 -17.93
C ARG A 81 -31.66 4.88 -18.28
N LEU A 82 -31.78 6.09 -17.73
CA LEU A 82 -32.87 7.01 -18.05
C LEU A 82 -32.88 7.47 -19.51
N ARG A 83 -31.72 7.45 -20.17
CA ARG A 83 -31.59 7.74 -21.61
C ARG A 83 -31.89 6.54 -22.52
N GLY A 84 -32.28 5.40 -21.95
CA GLY A 84 -32.57 4.18 -22.69
C GLY A 84 -31.34 3.38 -23.10
N SER A 85 -30.14 3.71 -22.61
CA SER A 85 -28.94 2.92 -22.88
C SER A 85 -28.98 1.59 -22.14
N ASN A 86 -28.54 0.50 -22.78
CA ASN A 86 -28.23 -0.76 -22.11
C ASN A 86 -26.97 -0.60 -21.25
N VAL A 87 -27.16 -0.58 -19.93
CA VAL A 87 -26.12 -0.20 -18.96
C VAL A 87 -25.57 -1.43 -18.28
N LEU A 88 -24.29 -1.72 -18.54
CA LEU A 88 -23.53 -2.74 -17.82
C LEU A 88 -22.63 -2.07 -16.78
N LEU A 89 -22.84 -2.43 -15.51
CA LEU A 89 -21.97 -2.08 -14.39
C LEU A 89 -21.60 -3.37 -13.64
N PRO A 90 -20.42 -3.97 -13.90
CA PRO A 90 -19.92 -5.08 -13.11
C PRO A 90 -19.05 -4.55 -11.95
N PHE A 91 -18.83 -5.42 -10.97
CA PHE A 91 -17.95 -5.13 -9.85
C PHE A 91 -17.19 -6.40 -9.46
N ALA A 92 -15.88 -6.29 -9.29
CA ALA A 92 -15.01 -7.38 -8.87
C ALA A 92 -14.19 -6.99 -7.63
N PHE A 93 -13.44 -7.93 -7.08
CA PHE A 93 -12.77 -7.78 -5.79
C PHE A 93 -11.28 -8.13 -5.92
N HIS A 94 -10.40 -7.16 -5.64
CA HIS A 94 -8.95 -7.33 -5.82
C HIS A 94 -8.35 -8.09 -4.65
N CYS A 95 -7.88 -9.30 -4.93
CA CYS A 95 -7.22 -10.15 -3.94
C CYS A 95 -5.74 -10.42 -4.28
N THR A 96 -5.32 -10.12 -5.51
CA THR A 96 -3.91 -10.17 -5.93
C THR A 96 -3.12 -9.04 -5.27
N GLY A 97 -1.92 -9.34 -4.78
CA GLY A 97 -0.98 -8.34 -4.25
C GLY A 97 -0.54 -8.61 -2.82
N MET A 98 0.45 -7.84 -2.36
CA MET A 98 1.05 -8.02 -1.04
C MET A 98 0.22 -7.53 0.15
N PRO A 99 -0.70 -6.55 0.06
CA PRO A 99 -1.38 -6.03 1.26
C PRO A 99 -2.07 -7.09 2.12
N ILE A 100 -2.75 -8.07 1.50
CA ILE A 100 -3.41 -9.17 2.22
C ILE A 100 -2.37 -10.05 2.92
N LYS A 101 -1.34 -10.49 2.19
CA LYS A 101 -0.27 -11.34 2.72
C LYS A 101 0.51 -10.63 3.84
N ALA A 102 0.83 -9.35 3.67
CA ALA A 102 1.51 -8.54 4.67
C ALA A 102 0.69 -8.39 5.95
N SER A 103 -0.64 -8.19 5.85
CA SER A 103 -1.54 -8.17 7.02
C SER A 103 -1.64 -9.53 7.69
N ALA A 104 -1.72 -10.62 6.92
CA ALA A 104 -1.75 -11.99 7.45
C ALA A 104 -0.44 -12.34 8.19
N ASP A 105 0.72 -12.03 7.59
CA ASP A 105 2.03 -12.25 8.21
C ASP A 105 2.24 -11.36 9.44
N LYS A 106 1.68 -10.13 9.44
CA LYS A 106 1.68 -9.26 10.62
C LYS A 106 0.88 -9.88 11.76
N LEU A 107 -0.31 -10.44 11.50
CA LEU A 107 -1.08 -11.17 12.51
C LEU A 107 -0.30 -12.37 13.05
N ALA A 108 0.31 -13.17 12.17
CA ALA A 108 1.09 -14.34 12.59
C ALA A 108 2.25 -13.94 13.51
N ARG A 109 2.97 -12.86 13.18
CA ARG A 109 4.04 -12.32 14.04
C ARG A 109 3.52 -11.79 15.38
N GLU A 110 2.40 -11.07 15.38
CA GLU A 110 1.81 -10.56 16.61
C GLU A 110 1.40 -11.70 17.55
N ILE A 111 0.78 -12.75 17.03
CA ILE A 111 0.42 -13.95 17.81
C ILE A 111 1.67 -14.66 18.33
N GLN A 112 2.69 -14.83 17.48
CA GLN A 112 3.94 -15.48 17.87
C GLN A 112 4.68 -14.71 18.97
N GLN A 113 4.67 -13.37 18.90
CA GLN A 113 5.44 -12.51 19.81
C GLN A 113 4.69 -12.22 21.12
N TYR A 114 3.36 -12.08 21.07
CA TYR A 114 2.55 -11.59 22.20
C TYR A 114 1.53 -12.60 22.72
N GLY A 115 1.42 -13.79 22.12
CA GLY A 115 0.51 -14.87 22.56
C GLY A 115 -0.84 -14.87 21.85
N TYR A 116 -1.76 -15.73 22.32
CA TYR A 116 -3.12 -15.87 21.80
C TYR A 116 -4.14 -15.92 22.97
N PRO A 117 -5.05 -14.92 23.09
CA PRO A 117 -5.03 -13.64 22.38
C PRO A 117 -3.77 -12.83 22.76
N PRO A 118 -3.23 -12.00 21.84
CA PRO A 118 -2.00 -11.25 22.07
C PRO A 118 -2.17 -10.18 23.14
N VAL A 119 -1.19 -10.08 24.04
CA VAL A 119 -1.11 -9.03 25.06
C VAL A 119 -0.01 -8.05 24.67
N PHE A 120 -0.43 -6.88 24.17
CA PHE A 120 0.51 -5.86 23.70
C PHE A 120 1.06 -5.01 24.85
N PRO A 121 2.32 -4.54 24.75
CA PRO A 121 2.87 -3.56 25.67
C PRO A 121 2.01 -2.29 25.63
N VAL A 122 1.57 -1.82 26.80
CA VAL A 122 0.85 -0.53 26.91
C VAL A 122 1.85 0.56 26.55
N ALA A 123 1.55 1.33 25.50
CA ALA A 123 2.32 2.54 25.20
C ALA A 123 2.06 3.55 26.33
N GLU A 124 3.09 3.88 27.12
CA GLU A 124 3.03 5.02 28.03
C GLU A 124 2.78 6.29 27.20
N GLY A 125 1.55 6.83 27.26
CA GLY A 125 1.24 8.15 26.70
C GLY A 125 0.05 8.30 25.76
N SER A 126 -0.95 7.42 25.72
CA SER A 126 -2.22 7.74 25.03
C SER A 126 -3.41 7.77 25.98
N SER A 127 -3.65 8.93 26.59
CA SER A 127 -4.98 9.24 27.12
C SER A 127 -5.98 9.28 25.96
N ALA A 128 -7.14 8.69 26.19
CA ALA A 128 -8.25 8.66 25.24
C ALA A 128 -8.69 10.10 24.92
N ALA A 129 -8.35 10.58 23.73
CA ALA A 129 -8.97 11.76 23.17
C ALA A 129 -10.37 11.37 22.68
N VAL A 130 -11.35 11.60 23.55
CA VAL A 130 -12.76 11.71 23.21
C VAL A 130 -12.86 12.81 22.15
N ALA A 131 -13.16 12.44 20.91
CA ALA A 131 -13.41 13.39 19.85
C ALA A 131 -14.78 14.02 20.08
N ASP A 132 -14.80 15.11 20.85
CA ASP A 132 -15.95 16.00 20.90
C ASP A 132 -15.97 16.87 19.63
N ALA A 133 -17.11 16.88 18.98
CA ALA A 133 -17.36 17.58 17.73
C ALA A 133 -17.92 18.96 18.03
N THR A 134 -17.08 19.99 18.08
CA THR A 134 -17.54 21.38 17.96
C THR A 134 -16.41 22.30 17.48
N GLN A 135 -16.47 22.71 16.21
CA GLN A 135 -16.70 24.10 15.80
C GLN A 135 -16.38 24.29 14.32
N ALA A 136 -17.37 24.84 13.63
CA ALA A 136 -17.32 25.28 12.25
C ALA A 136 -16.69 26.68 12.13
N ASP A 137 -16.36 27.00 10.88
CA ASP A 137 -16.18 28.33 10.30
C ASP A 137 -14.93 29.14 10.66
N GLN A 138 -13.98 29.14 9.71
CA GLN A 138 -13.52 30.38 9.11
C GLN A 138 -13.02 30.15 7.68
N VAL A 139 -13.57 30.96 6.76
CA VAL A 139 -13.25 31.01 5.33
C VAL A 139 -12.06 31.93 5.15
N ASP A 140 -10.94 31.43 4.61
CA ASP A 140 -9.85 32.27 4.12
C ASP A 140 -9.59 32.00 2.64
N VAL A 141 -9.73 33.07 1.86
CA VAL A 141 -9.50 33.17 0.43
C VAL A 141 -7.99 33.26 0.17
N VAL A 142 -7.43 32.36 -0.65
CA VAL A 142 -6.03 32.49 -1.13
C VAL A 142 -5.92 32.15 -2.63
N ALA A 143 -5.22 33.04 -3.34
CA ALA A 143 -5.01 33.15 -4.78
C ALA A 143 -4.29 31.96 -5.46
N PRO A 144 -4.41 31.81 -6.80
CA PRO A 144 -3.92 30.66 -7.54
C PRO A 144 -2.49 30.90 -8.01
N ASP A 145 -1.52 30.25 -7.36
CA ASP A 145 -0.30 29.72 -7.97
C ASP A 145 0.71 29.34 -6.88
N LYS A 146 0.65 28.06 -6.47
CA LYS A 146 1.74 27.31 -5.84
C LYS A 146 1.28 25.87 -5.62
N PHE A 147 1.60 25.00 -6.57
CA PHE A 147 1.39 23.56 -6.44
C PHE A 147 2.43 22.98 -5.46
N LYS A 148 2.09 22.87 -4.18
CA LYS A 148 2.83 22.04 -3.21
C LYS A 148 2.16 20.68 -3.12
N GLY A 149 2.89 19.62 -3.48
CA GLY A 149 2.44 18.23 -3.36
C GLY A 149 1.92 17.97 -1.94
N LYS A 150 0.63 17.62 -1.83
CA LYS A 150 0.00 17.33 -0.55
C LYS A 150 0.62 16.07 0.06
N LYS A 151 1.34 16.23 1.17
CA LYS A 151 1.70 15.18 2.13
C LYS A 151 0.46 14.61 2.85
N SER A 152 -0.62 14.26 2.15
CA SER A 152 -1.89 13.90 2.80
C SER A 152 -1.97 12.45 3.29
N LYS A 153 -1.09 11.54 2.83
CA LYS A 153 -1.06 10.16 3.35
C LYS A 153 -0.22 9.98 4.62
N ALA A 154 0.74 10.86 4.90
CA ALA A 154 1.65 10.71 6.03
C ALA A 154 1.08 11.26 7.35
N THR A 155 0.33 12.37 7.31
CA THR A 155 -0.16 13.05 8.51
C THR A 155 -1.35 12.35 9.18
N ALA A 156 -2.03 11.43 8.48
CA ALA A 156 -3.13 10.64 9.05
C ALA A 156 -2.68 9.45 9.93
N LYS A 157 -1.37 9.20 10.05
CA LYS A 157 -0.79 8.06 10.81
C LYS A 157 -0.06 8.46 12.10
N ALA A 158 -0.28 9.67 12.62
CA ALA A 158 0.32 10.13 13.88
C ALA A 158 -0.48 9.73 15.15
N GLY A 159 -1.33 8.69 15.06
CA GLY A 159 -1.86 7.99 16.24
C GLY A 159 -0.95 6.82 16.61
N ALA A 160 -0.99 6.36 17.86
CA ALA A 160 -0.32 5.13 18.30
C ALA A 160 -0.51 4.03 17.24
N GLN A 161 0.58 3.39 16.80
CA GLN A 161 0.50 2.34 15.78
C GLN A 161 -0.40 1.22 16.28
N LYS A 162 -1.64 1.16 15.78
CA LYS A 162 -2.56 0.09 16.13
C LYS A 162 -2.00 -1.25 15.61
N TYR A 163 -2.03 -2.25 16.47
CA TYR A 163 -1.67 -3.62 16.10
C TYR A 163 -2.71 -4.18 15.13
N GLN A 164 -2.30 -5.10 14.25
CA GLN A 164 -3.22 -5.68 13.26
C GLN A 164 -4.35 -6.44 13.96
N TRP A 165 -4.07 -7.14 15.07
CA TRP A 165 -5.07 -7.80 15.89
C TRP A 165 -6.18 -6.84 16.37
N GLU A 166 -5.80 -5.66 16.87
CA GLU A 166 -6.75 -4.65 17.35
C GLU A 166 -7.63 -4.10 16.22
N ILE A 167 -7.07 -3.96 15.01
CA ILE A 167 -7.83 -3.56 13.82
C ILE A 167 -8.87 -4.65 13.49
N MET A 168 -8.48 -5.92 13.52
CA MET A 168 -9.41 -7.02 13.23
C MET A 168 -10.51 -7.13 14.29
N LYS A 169 -10.20 -6.92 15.58
CA LYS A 169 -11.19 -6.79 16.65
C LYS A 169 -12.18 -5.66 16.40
N SER A 170 -11.74 -4.53 15.83
CA SER A 170 -12.63 -3.40 15.52
C SER A 170 -13.68 -3.72 14.45
N PHE A 171 -13.50 -4.80 13.68
CA PHE A 171 -14.51 -5.31 12.76
C PHE A 171 -15.57 -6.19 13.43
N GLY A 172 -15.48 -6.40 14.75
CA GLY A 172 -16.41 -7.23 15.52
C GLY A 172 -16.13 -8.73 15.43
N LEU A 173 -14.92 -9.12 15.03
CA LEU A 173 -14.50 -10.51 14.93
C LEU A 173 -14.07 -11.05 16.32
N ASP A 174 -14.40 -12.31 16.60
CA ASP A 174 -13.91 -12.99 17.81
C ASP A 174 -12.44 -13.44 17.64
N ASP A 175 -11.81 -13.86 18.74
CA ASP A 175 -10.37 -14.21 18.72
C ASP A 175 -10.08 -15.43 17.83
N GLU A 176 -10.99 -16.40 17.78
CA GLU A 176 -10.84 -17.62 16.97
C GLU A 176 -10.87 -17.31 15.48
N GLU A 177 -11.81 -16.46 15.07
CA GLU A 177 -11.93 -16.02 13.69
C GLU A 177 -10.75 -15.14 13.27
N ILE A 178 -10.27 -14.24 14.15
CA ILE A 178 -9.07 -13.42 13.87
C ILE A 178 -7.84 -14.30 13.64
N ALA A 179 -7.65 -15.36 14.42
CA ALA A 179 -6.52 -16.27 14.25
C ALA A 179 -6.49 -16.95 12.88
N ARG A 180 -7.64 -17.19 12.25
CA ARG A 180 -7.72 -17.77 10.89
C ARG A 180 -7.18 -16.84 9.81
N PHE A 181 -7.16 -15.53 10.03
CA PHE A 181 -6.60 -14.56 9.10
C PHE A 181 -5.06 -14.58 9.02
N GLN A 182 -4.38 -15.43 9.79
CA GLN A 182 -2.98 -15.78 9.49
C GLN A 182 -2.85 -16.48 8.13
N ASP A 183 -3.89 -17.19 7.68
CA ASP A 183 -3.98 -17.68 6.32
C ASP A 183 -4.51 -16.58 5.40
N PRO A 184 -3.71 -16.09 4.41
CA PRO A 184 -4.18 -15.10 3.46
C PRO A 184 -5.42 -15.55 2.67
N TYR A 185 -5.64 -16.85 2.44
CA TYR A 185 -6.81 -17.34 1.70
C TYR A 185 -8.12 -17.15 2.47
N HIS A 186 -8.08 -17.10 3.80
CA HIS A 186 -9.26 -16.81 4.61
C HIS A 186 -9.82 -15.41 4.34
N TRP A 187 -8.95 -14.44 4.01
CA TRP A 187 -9.35 -13.09 3.62
C TRP A 187 -10.18 -13.08 2.34
N LEU A 188 -9.83 -13.94 1.38
CA LEU A 188 -10.48 -14.06 0.07
C LEU A 188 -11.90 -14.62 0.18
N THR A 189 -12.18 -15.41 1.22
CA THR A 189 -13.52 -15.94 1.47
C THR A 189 -14.34 -15.06 2.42
N HIS A 190 -13.70 -14.22 3.23
CA HIS A 190 -14.39 -13.39 4.23
C HIS A 190 -14.76 -12.00 3.69
N PHE A 191 -13.80 -11.23 3.17
CA PHE A 191 -14.04 -9.82 2.82
C PHE A 191 -14.84 -9.60 1.53
N PRO A 192 -14.64 -10.36 0.43
CA PRO A 192 -15.40 -10.13 -0.80
C PRO A 192 -16.92 -10.30 -0.65
N PRO A 193 -17.45 -11.34 0.04
CA PRO A 193 -18.89 -11.42 0.31
C PRO A 193 -19.41 -10.24 1.14
N LEU A 194 -18.68 -9.81 2.17
CA LEU A 194 -19.07 -8.65 2.97
C LEU A 194 -19.08 -7.35 2.15
N ALA A 195 -18.06 -7.15 1.32
CA ALA A 195 -17.99 -5.99 0.43
C ALA A 195 -19.18 -5.97 -0.56
N LYS A 196 -19.54 -7.14 -1.12
CA LYS A 196 -20.73 -7.27 -1.97
C LYS A 196 -22.00 -6.88 -1.24
N GLU A 197 -22.21 -7.36 -0.02
CA GLU A 197 -23.40 -7.04 0.79
C GLU A 197 -23.44 -5.55 1.17
N VAL A 198 -22.30 -4.94 1.52
CA VAL A 198 -22.21 -3.49 1.77
C VAL A 198 -22.58 -2.68 0.52
N LEU A 199 -22.08 -3.08 -0.66
CA LEU A 199 -22.40 -2.39 -1.92
C LEU A 199 -23.85 -2.58 -2.36
N LYS A 200 -24.46 -3.74 -2.08
CA LYS A 200 -25.90 -3.96 -2.26
C LYS A 200 -26.72 -3.05 -1.35
N LYS A 201 -26.36 -2.97 -0.06
CA LYS A 201 -27.00 -2.05 0.91
C LYS A 201 -26.81 -0.58 0.54
N PHE A 202 -25.70 -0.24 -0.10
CA PHE A 202 -25.47 1.08 -0.68
C PHE A 202 -26.39 1.37 -1.90
N GLY A 203 -27.00 0.34 -2.49
CA GLY A 203 -27.88 0.47 -3.65
C GLY A 203 -27.13 0.52 -4.99
N LEU A 204 -25.92 -0.03 -5.06
CA LEU A 204 -25.16 -0.07 -6.31
C LEU A 204 -25.90 -0.88 -7.39
N GLY A 205 -26.14 -0.26 -8.55
CA GLY A 205 -26.84 -0.88 -9.67
C GLY A 205 -25.97 -1.87 -10.46
N CYS A 206 -25.40 -2.86 -9.78
CA CYS A 206 -24.40 -3.78 -10.33
C CYS A 206 -24.99 -5.11 -10.83
N ASP A 207 -24.48 -5.62 -11.95
CA ASP A 207 -24.71 -7.00 -12.39
C ASP A 207 -23.78 -7.96 -11.61
N TRP A 208 -24.28 -8.44 -10.47
CA TRP A 208 -23.54 -9.30 -9.55
C TRP A 208 -23.19 -10.69 -10.10
N ARG A 209 -23.75 -11.11 -11.26
CA ARG A 209 -23.37 -12.37 -11.93
C ARG A 209 -21.94 -12.33 -12.46
N ARG A 210 -21.43 -11.12 -12.68
CA ARG A 210 -20.11 -10.85 -13.29
C ARG A 210 -19.04 -10.53 -12.24
N SER A 211 -19.34 -10.74 -10.96
CA SER A 211 -18.39 -10.53 -9.87
C SER A 211 -17.44 -11.70 -9.70
N PHE A 212 -16.18 -11.40 -9.38
CA PHE A 212 -15.14 -12.40 -9.18
C PHE A 212 -14.00 -11.87 -8.29
N ILE A 213 -13.13 -12.76 -7.83
CA ILE A 213 -11.85 -12.45 -7.16
C ILE A 213 -10.69 -12.68 -8.13
N THR A 214 -9.53 -12.05 -7.86
CA THR A 214 -8.45 -11.94 -8.85
C THR A 214 -7.24 -12.87 -8.66
N THR A 215 -7.23 -13.74 -7.64
CA THR A 215 -6.15 -14.73 -7.45
C THR A 215 -6.42 -16.03 -8.20
N ASP A 216 -5.48 -16.98 -8.11
CA ASP A 216 -5.57 -18.35 -8.62
C ASP A 216 -6.67 -19.19 -7.96
N MET A 217 -7.20 -18.76 -6.82
CA MET A 217 -8.44 -19.31 -6.24
C MET A 217 -9.64 -19.18 -7.21
N ASN A 218 -9.59 -18.23 -8.15
CA ASN A 218 -10.52 -18.18 -9.28
C ASN A 218 -9.86 -18.72 -10.56
N PRO A 219 -10.16 -19.97 -10.97
CA PRO A 219 -9.50 -20.59 -12.11
C PRO A 219 -9.79 -19.89 -13.44
N TYR A 220 -10.95 -19.23 -13.58
CA TYR A 220 -11.32 -18.54 -14.81
C TYR A 220 -10.50 -17.26 -15.01
N TYR A 221 -10.34 -16.48 -13.94
CA TYR A 221 -9.57 -15.25 -13.99
C TYR A 221 -8.07 -15.53 -14.10
N ASP A 222 -7.58 -16.57 -13.41
CA ASP A 222 -6.20 -17.03 -13.57
C ASP A 222 -5.91 -17.48 -15.01
N ALA A 223 -6.80 -18.24 -15.64
CA ALA A 223 -6.67 -18.61 -17.04
C ALA A 223 -6.63 -17.37 -17.97
N PHE A 224 -7.46 -16.36 -17.69
CA PHE A 224 -7.46 -15.09 -18.41
C PHE A 224 -6.13 -14.34 -18.26
N VAL A 225 -5.59 -14.21 -17.05
CA VAL A 225 -4.30 -13.55 -16.81
C VAL A 225 -3.15 -14.34 -17.44
N LYS A 226 -3.15 -15.67 -17.34
CA LYS A 226 -2.16 -16.53 -18.03
C LYS A 226 -2.19 -16.32 -19.54
N TRP A 227 -3.37 -16.20 -20.15
CA TRP A 227 -3.49 -15.86 -21.56
C TRP A 227 -2.91 -14.48 -21.87
N GLN A 228 -3.24 -13.46 -21.07
CA GLN A 228 -2.73 -12.09 -21.23
C GLN A 228 -1.19 -12.06 -21.16
N MET A 229 -0.59 -12.68 -20.13
CA MET A 229 0.86 -12.71 -19.95
C MET A 229 1.59 -13.46 -21.09
N ARG A 230 1.01 -14.56 -21.59
CA ARG A 230 1.54 -15.27 -22.77
C ARG A 230 1.49 -14.40 -24.02
N LYS A 231 0.43 -13.61 -24.22
CA LYS A 231 0.32 -12.66 -25.34
C LYS A 231 1.35 -11.53 -25.21
N LEU A 232 1.48 -10.92 -24.04
CA LEU A 232 2.49 -9.89 -23.78
C LEU A 232 3.92 -10.40 -24.03
N LYS A 233 4.22 -11.63 -23.60
CA LYS A 233 5.51 -12.28 -23.91
C LYS A 233 5.72 -12.47 -25.42
N LYS A 234 4.72 -12.97 -26.14
CA LYS A 234 4.79 -13.13 -27.62
C LYS A 234 4.99 -11.79 -28.35
N LEU A 235 4.49 -10.69 -27.79
CA LEU A 235 4.68 -9.34 -28.32
C LEU A 235 6.00 -8.68 -27.86
N GLY A 236 6.88 -9.41 -27.17
CA GLY A 236 8.16 -8.87 -26.68
C GLY A 236 8.02 -7.85 -25.54
N LYS A 237 6.86 -7.78 -24.87
CA LYS A 237 6.60 -6.85 -23.75
C LYS A 237 7.02 -7.40 -22.38
N VAL A 238 7.40 -8.68 -22.31
CA VAL A 238 7.92 -9.32 -21.10
C VAL A 238 9.36 -9.74 -21.39
N VAL A 239 10.29 -9.18 -20.62
CA VAL A 239 11.74 -9.46 -20.71
C VAL A 239 12.25 -10.01 -19.38
N LYS A 240 13.31 -10.82 -19.44
CA LYS A 240 14.05 -11.25 -18.25
C LYS A 240 15.39 -10.54 -18.28
N ASP A 241 15.66 -9.72 -17.28
CA ASP A 241 16.85 -8.89 -17.20
C ASP A 241 17.15 -8.53 -15.73
N MET A 242 18.40 -8.14 -15.45
CA MET A 242 18.79 -7.63 -14.14
C MET A 242 18.57 -6.12 -14.12
N ARG A 243 17.70 -5.64 -13.22
CA ARG A 243 17.28 -4.24 -13.17
C ARG A 243 17.27 -3.72 -11.75
N TYR A 244 17.63 -2.45 -11.60
CA TYR A 244 17.44 -1.74 -10.35
C TYR A 244 15.96 -1.45 -10.10
N THR A 245 15.52 -1.68 -8.88
CA THR A 245 14.17 -1.40 -8.41
C THR A 245 14.23 -1.12 -6.92
N ILE A 246 13.21 -0.44 -6.39
CA ILE A 246 13.04 -0.39 -4.94
C ILE A 246 12.76 -1.81 -4.46
N TYR A 247 13.53 -2.27 -3.48
CA TYR A 247 13.54 -3.64 -3.01
C TYR A 247 13.27 -3.67 -1.51
N SER A 248 12.50 -4.66 -1.05
CA SER A 248 12.28 -4.91 0.37
C SER A 248 13.11 -6.11 0.82
N PRO A 249 14.20 -5.90 1.59
CA PRO A 249 14.98 -6.97 2.21
C PRO A 249 14.15 -7.94 3.04
N LEU A 250 13.11 -7.44 3.71
CA LEU A 250 12.23 -8.24 4.55
C LEU A 250 11.35 -9.18 3.71
N ASP A 251 10.84 -8.67 2.59
CA ASP A 251 9.93 -9.44 1.73
C ASP A 251 10.67 -10.26 0.68
N GLY A 252 11.97 -10.01 0.47
CA GLY A 252 12.79 -10.73 -0.51
C GLY A 252 12.36 -10.50 -1.96
N GLN A 253 11.79 -9.33 -2.27
CA GLN A 253 11.26 -9.02 -3.61
C GLN A 253 11.21 -7.51 -3.90
N PRO A 254 10.99 -7.11 -5.18
CA PRO A 254 10.70 -5.73 -5.53
C PRO A 254 9.48 -5.18 -4.77
N CYS A 255 9.59 -3.96 -4.23
CA CYS A 255 8.52 -3.27 -3.51
C CYS A 255 7.87 -2.23 -4.45
N ALA A 256 6.79 -2.66 -5.11
CA ALA A 256 6.03 -1.82 -6.03
C ALA A 256 5.19 -0.79 -5.26
N ASP A 257 4.67 0.21 -5.96
CA ASP A 257 3.99 1.37 -5.34
C ASP A 257 2.84 0.98 -4.41
N HIS A 258 2.07 -0.05 -4.78
CA HIS A 258 0.93 -0.51 -3.97
C HIS A 258 1.33 -1.39 -2.77
N ASP A 259 2.59 -1.80 -2.70
CA ASP A 259 3.14 -2.56 -1.56
C ASP A 259 3.76 -1.62 -0.50
N ARG A 260 3.83 -0.31 -0.78
CA ARG A 260 4.52 0.68 0.07
C ARG A 260 3.61 1.28 1.13
N ALA A 261 4.14 1.40 2.34
CA ALA A 261 3.52 2.19 3.39
C ALA A 261 3.78 3.70 3.23
N THR A 262 4.91 4.09 2.61
CA THR A 262 5.36 5.46 2.39
C THR A 262 6.15 5.58 1.08
N GLY A 263 6.19 6.76 0.47
CA GLY A 263 6.99 7.00 -0.74
C GLY A 263 6.43 6.36 -2.01
N GLU A 264 5.10 6.38 -2.19
CA GLU A 264 4.46 6.03 -3.46
C GLU A 264 5.01 6.90 -4.60
N GLY A 265 5.41 6.30 -5.71
CA GLY A 265 6.02 6.98 -6.86
C GLY A 265 7.52 7.26 -6.74
N VAL A 266 8.16 6.96 -5.60
CA VAL A 266 9.62 7.08 -5.46
C VAL A 266 10.31 6.04 -6.34
N GLN A 267 11.27 6.48 -7.14
CA GLN A 267 12.07 5.62 -8.01
C GLN A 267 13.52 5.55 -7.52
N PRO A 268 14.30 4.52 -7.92
CA PRO A 268 15.74 4.52 -7.70
C PRO A 268 16.37 5.80 -8.26
N GLN A 269 17.19 6.46 -7.44
CA GLN A 269 17.96 7.63 -7.85
C GLN A 269 19.44 7.25 -7.97
N GLU A 270 20.00 7.43 -9.15
CA GLU A 270 21.39 7.13 -9.43
C GLU A 270 22.32 8.20 -8.83
N TYR A 271 23.44 7.75 -8.28
CA TYR A 271 24.55 8.58 -7.80
C TYR A 271 25.87 7.99 -8.29
N VAL A 272 26.82 8.86 -8.62
CA VAL A 272 28.20 8.45 -8.88
C VAL A 272 28.93 8.34 -7.55
N LEU A 273 29.50 7.17 -7.27
CA LEU A 273 30.27 6.92 -6.05
C LEU A 273 31.78 7.14 -6.33
N ILE A 274 32.32 8.22 -5.76
CA ILE A 274 33.73 8.58 -5.88
C ILE A 274 34.54 7.83 -4.81
N LYS A 275 35.56 7.10 -5.26
CA LYS A 275 36.49 6.37 -4.40
C LYS A 275 37.71 7.25 -4.11
N MET A 276 37.82 7.81 -2.91
CA MET A 276 38.99 8.58 -2.48
C MET A 276 39.89 7.69 -1.62
N GLU A 277 41.06 7.30 -2.13
CA GLU A 277 41.97 6.39 -1.42
C GLU A 277 42.57 7.07 -0.19
N VAL A 278 42.53 6.39 0.95
CA VAL A 278 43.21 6.82 2.17
C VAL A 278 44.69 6.50 2.02
N ILE A 279 45.54 7.53 2.07
CA ILE A 279 46.99 7.39 1.97
C ILE A 279 47.62 7.13 3.33
N SER A 280 48.75 6.43 3.35
CA SER A 280 49.55 6.24 4.56
C SER A 280 50.20 7.56 5.03
N PRO A 281 50.43 7.76 6.34
CA PRO A 281 50.10 6.83 7.43
C PRO A 281 48.60 6.82 7.77
N PHE A 282 48.06 5.63 8.04
CA PHE A 282 46.65 5.51 8.41
C PHE A 282 46.37 6.09 9.79
N PRO A 283 45.20 6.72 10.01
CA PRO A 283 44.72 7.10 11.32
C PRO A 283 44.72 5.90 12.30
N PRO A 284 44.89 6.11 13.62
CA PRO A 284 44.99 5.03 14.60
C PRO A 284 43.87 3.99 14.51
N LYS A 285 42.62 4.41 14.25
CA LYS A 285 41.45 3.52 14.11
C LYS A 285 41.45 2.66 12.83
N LEU A 286 42.24 3.02 11.82
CA LEU A 286 42.34 2.30 10.55
C LEU A 286 43.60 1.44 10.45
N LYS A 287 44.49 1.44 11.46
CA LYS A 287 45.74 0.66 11.45
C LYS A 287 45.54 -0.84 11.20
N SER A 288 44.44 -1.43 11.70
CA SER A 288 44.12 -2.84 11.46
C SER A 288 43.82 -3.17 10.01
N LEU A 289 43.64 -2.16 9.16
CA LEU A 289 43.36 -2.29 7.73
C LEU A 289 44.63 -2.07 6.87
N GLU A 290 45.81 -1.92 7.48
CA GLU A 290 47.08 -1.88 6.75
C GLU A 290 47.23 -3.12 5.86
N GLY A 291 47.66 -2.90 4.61
CA GLY A 291 47.73 -3.94 3.58
C GLY A 291 46.49 -4.07 2.70
N ARG A 292 45.39 -3.36 3.01
CA ARG A 292 44.20 -3.25 2.15
C ARG A 292 44.08 -1.87 1.52
N LYS A 293 43.30 -1.77 0.43
CA LYS A 293 42.97 -0.48 -0.19
C LYS A 293 41.73 0.09 0.47
N VAL A 294 41.90 1.15 1.25
CA VAL A 294 40.82 1.80 1.99
C VAL A 294 40.36 3.05 1.26
N TYR A 295 39.06 3.18 1.00
CA TYR A 295 38.48 4.31 0.28
C TYR A 295 37.43 5.02 1.13
N LEU A 296 37.50 6.35 1.22
CA LEU A 296 36.34 7.17 1.55
C LEU A 296 35.42 7.21 0.33
N ALA A 297 34.24 6.61 0.44
CA ALA A 297 33.31 6.47 -0.68
C ALA A 297 32.22 7.55 -0.59
N ALA A 298 32.29 8.56 -1.46
CA ALA A 298 31.37 9.70 -1.44
C ALA A 298 30.45 9.71 -2.67
N ALA A 299 29.14 9.84 -2.44
CA ALA A 299 28.15 9.91 -3.51
C ALA A 299 27.99 11.34 -4.03
N THR A 300 27.95 11.52 -5.35
CA THR A 300 27.69 12.81 -6.02
C THR A 300 26.71 12.66 -7.19
N LEU A 301 25.94 13.71 -7.45
CA LEU A 301 25.12 13.86 -8.66
C LEU A 301 25.85 14.64 -9.76
N ARG A 302 27.02 15.20 -9.45
CA ARG A 302 27.75 16.15 -10.30
C ARG A 302 29.18 15.69 -10.50
N PRO A 303 29.40 14.57 -11.22
CA PRO A 303 30.76 14.05 -11.45
C PRO A 303 31.64 15.05 -12.22
N GLU A 304 31.06 15.98 -12.97
CA GLU A 304 31.79 17.02 -13.72
C GLU A 304 32.55 18.01 -12.81
N THR A 305 32.17 18.13 -11.54
CA THR A 305 32.83 19.07 -10.61
C THR A 305 34.03 18.46 -9.88
N MET A 306 34.37 17.19 -10.13
CA MET A 306 35.38 16.48 -9.35
C MET A 306 36.80 17.03 -9.55
N TYR A 307 37.08 17.76 -10.64
CA TYR A 307 38.37 18.44 -10.85
C TYR A 307 38.65 19.55 -9.81
N GLY A 308 37.61 20.09 -9.16
CA GLY A 308 37.70 21.17 -8.19
C GLY A 308 37.67 20.70 -6.73
N GLN A 309 37.91 19.41 -6.45
CA GLN A 309 37.92 18.90 -5.08
C GLN A 309 39.09 19.48 -4.27
N THR A 310 38.77 20.18 -3.19
CA THR A 310 39.76 20.72 -2.24
C THR A 310 39.90 19.88 -0.98
N ASN A 311 38.84 19.18 -0.59
CA ASN A 311 38.76 18.38 0.62
C ASN A 311 37.58 17.39 0.55
N CYS A 312 37.50 16.48 1.53
CA CYS A 312 36.36 15.59 1.75
C CYS A 312 35.59 16.05 2.99
N TRP A 313 34.25 15.98 2.95
CA TRP A 313 33.39 16.33 4.07
C TRP A 313 32.90 15.07 4.78
N VAL A 314 33.06 15.05 6.10
CA VAL A 314 32.56 14.03 7.01
C VAL A 314 31.84 14.71 8.17
N LEU A 315 30.81 14.07 8.73
CA LEU A 315 30.12 14.59 9.91
C LEU A 315 30.85 14.04 11.15
N PRO A 316 31.44 14.87 12.03
CA PRO A 316 32.25 14.40 13.17
C PRO A 316 31.50 13.43 14.10
N ASP A 317 30.24 13.75 14.40
CA ASP A 317 29.37 12.93 15.25
C ASP A 317 28.62 11.84 14.44
N GLY A 318 28.95 11.67 13.16
CA GLY A 318 28.37 10.67 12.29
C GLY A 318 28.92 9.28 12.58
N MET A 319 28.04 8.28 12.55
CA MET A 319 28.42 6.87 12.69
C MET A 319 28.76 6.28 11.33
N TYR A 320 30.01 5.84 11.18
CA TYR A 320 30.56 5.22 9.97
C TYR A 320 31.11 3.83 10.29
N GLY A 321 31.40 3.06 9.26
CA GLY A 321 32.13 1.81 9.38
C GLY A 321 33.01 1.57 8.16
N ALA A 322 34.04 0.74 8.35
CA ALA A 322 34.85 0.21 7.27
C ALA A 322 34.26 -1.12 6.81
N PHE A 323 33.72 -1.17 5.59
CA PHE A 323 33.00 -2.33 5.05
C PHE A 323 33.78 -3.01 3.93
N GLU A 324 33.83 -4.35 3.95
CA GLU A 324 34.44 -5.14 2.87
C GLU A 324 33.59 -5.08 1.58
N ILE A 325 34.20 -4.63 0.50
CA ILE A 325 33.59 -4.60 -0.84
C ILE A 325 33.99 -5.83 -1.64
N ASN A 326 35.26 -6.22 -1.58
CA ASN A 326 35.81 -7.44 -2.16
C ASN A 326 37.05 -7.84 -1.34
N ASP A 327 37.87 -8.77 -1.86
CA ASP A 327 39.04 -9.26 -1.13
C ASP A 327 40.15 -8.20 -0.94
N THR A 328 40.12 -7.09 -1.70
CA THR A 328 41.15 -6.03 -1.66
C THR A 328 40.66 -4.69 -1.12
N ASP A 329 39.43 -4.32 -1.46
CA ASP A 329 38.89 -2.97 -1.28
C ASP A 329 37.97 -2.90 -0.05
N VAL A 330 38.19 -1.87 0.75
CA VAL A 330 37.38 -1.52 1.92
C VAL A 330 36.83 -0.11 1.75
N PHE A 331 35.52 0.07 1.89
CA PHE A 331 34.90 1.40 1.84
C PHE A 331 34.53 1.88 3.23
N ILE A 332 34.85 3.14 3.52
CA ILE A 332 34.38 3.87 4.70
C ILE A 332 33.10 4.61 4.31
N LEU A 333 31.98 4.22 4.91
CA LEU A 333 30.64 4.74 4.62
C LEU A 333 29.68 4.44 5.78
N THR A 334 28.44 4.92 5.69
CA THR A 334 27.42 4.65 6.73
C THR A 334 26.86 3.23 6.59
N ALA A 335 26.40 2.63 7.68
CA ALA A 335 25.81 1.28 7.66
C ALA A 335 24.65 1.14 6.65
N ARG A 336 23.80 2.18 6.54
CA ARG A 336 22.71 2.21 5.55
C ARG A 336 23.24 2.20 4.11
N SER A 337 24.31 2.92 3.84
CA SER A 337 24.93 2.93 2.50
C SER A 337 25.55 1.58 2.17
N ALA A 338 26.21 0.95 3.14
CA ALA A 338 26.80 -0.39 3.00
C ALA A 338 25.71 -1.42 2.65
N PHE A 339 24.59 -1.32 3.36
CA PHE A 339 23.44 -2.18 3.15
C PHE A 339 22.84 -2.00 1.75
N ASN A 340 22.64 -0.76 1.28
CA ASN A 340 22.19 -0.50 -0.10
C ASN A 340 23.16 -1.08 -1.14
N LEU A 341 24.47 -0.91 -0.96
CA LEU A 341 25.49 -1.47 -1.86
C LEU A 341 25.46 -3.00 -1.87
N ALA A 342 25.19 -3.64 -0.73
CA ALA A 342 25.14 -5.09 -0.65
C ALA A 342 24.01 -5.70 -1.51
N TYR A 343 22.85 -5.04 -1.57
CA TYR A 343 21.74 -5.42 -2.46
C TYR A 343 21.96 -5.03 -3.93
N GLN A 344 23.02 -4.28 -4.22
CA GLN A 344 23.48 -3.96 -5.58
C GLN A 344 24.64 -4.86 -6.02
N HIS A 345 24.96 -5.91 -5.26
CA HIS A 345 26.12 -6.78 -5.46
C HIS A 345 27.46 -6.04 -5.37
N LEU A 346 27.52 -4.96 -4.58
CA LEU A 346 28.71 -4.16 -4.30
C LEU A 346 29.20 -4.36 -2.86
N SER A 347 29.11 -5.60 -2.38
CA SER A 347 29.70 -6.08 -1.13
C SER A 347 30.30 -7.46 -1.36
N ARG A 348 31.27 -7.85 -0.51
CA ARG A 348 31.96 -9.14 -0.66
C ARG A 348 30.99 -10.32 -0.60
N VAL A 349 30.06 -10.26 0.34
CA VAL A 349 28.92 -11.19 0.44
C VAL A 349 27.67 -10.43 0.02
N PRO A 350 26.97 -10.83 -1.06
CA PRO A 350 25.72 -10.19 -1.47
C PRO A 350 24.72 -10.09 -0.32
N GLU A 351 23.96 -9.00 -0.28
CA GLU A 351 22.88 -8.73 0.70
C GLU A 351 23.33 -8.60 2.16
N LYS A 352 24.60 -8.87 2.47
CA LYS A 352 25.16 -8.86 3.82
C LYS A 352 26.45 -8.02 3.88
N PRO A 353 26.38 -6.73 4.28
CA PRO A 353 27.58 -5.94 4.48
C PRO A 353 28.40 -6.50 5.65
N THR A 354 29.72 -6.57 5.47
CA THR A 354 30.66 -7.03 6.50
C THR A 354 31.44 -5.84 7.04
N CYS A 355 31.15 -5.44 8.28
CA CYS A 355 31.84 -4.35 8.96
C CYS A 355 33.11 -4.87 9.65
N LEU A 356 34.26 -4.27 9.35
CA LEU A 356 35.55 -4.60 9.96
C LEU A 356 35.86 -3.76 11.19
N CYS A 357 35.44 -2.49 11.18
CA CYS A 357 35.53 -1.61 12.32
C CYS A 357 34.49 -0.49 12.24
N GLU A 358 34.01 -0.06 13.39
CA GLU A 358 33.15 1.10 13.53
C GLU A 358 33.97 2.37 13.75
N LEU A 359 33.49 3.47 13.19
CA LEU A 359 34.18 4.74 13.12
C LEU A 359 33.21 5.86 13.51
N SER A 360 33.75 6.90 14.15
CA SER A 360 33.10 8.21 14.23
C SER A 360 33.79 9.10 13.20
N GLY A 361 33.08 10.08 12.66
CA GLY A 361 33.60 10.96 11.62
C GLY A 361 34.66 11.97 12.07
#